data_AF-A0A522RZL0-F1
#
_entry.id   AF-A0A522RZL0-F1
#
_cell.length_a   1.000
_cell.length_b   1.000
_cell.length_c   1.000
_cell.angle_alpha   90.00
_cell.angle_beta   90.00
_cell.angle_gamma   90.00
#
_symmetry.space_group_name_H-M   'P 1'
#
loop_
_entity.id
_entity.type
_entity.pdbx_description
1 polymer ?
#
loop_
_entity_poly.entity_id
_entity_poly.type
_entity_poly.pdbx_seq_one_letter_code
_entity_poly.pdbx_strand_id
1 'polypeptide(L)'
;MATTASPAAPAVGDIHSSDPGTGARYNGGKVTFDLLPILPLVRWEEKYGRAGARAAGDLRERAFAVLGEIGRWQAGDEAALDRALAATGAATLEDLADCARVFDWGRVVKYKEWNWAKGMPWSVALGCIIRHCNAIRRGERNDHETGLPTMAHVQCNLVMLLTWRDTHLSGDDRPVKFLAGTLKDADHAH
;
A
#
# COMPACT_ATOMS: atom_id res chain seq x y z
N MET A 1 -11.10 38.60 10.08
CA MET A 1 -11.45 37.38 10.83
C MET A 1 -11.02 36.19 9.99
N ALA A 2 -9.95 35.50 10.37
CA ALA A 2 -9.53 34.28 9.67
C ALA A 2 -10.46 33.15 10.10
N THR A 3 -11.30 32.68 9.18
CA THR A 3 -12.11 31.48 9.34
C THR A 3 -11.14 30.29 9.37
N THR A 4 -10.75 29.86 10.57
CA THR A 4 -10.07 28.58 10.75
C THR A 4 -11.07 27.49 10.43
N ALA A 5 -11.09 27.02 9.18
CA ALA A 5 -11.78 25.78 8.85
C ALA A 5 -11.23 24.69 9.78
N SER A 6 -12.12 24.00 10.51
CA SER A 6 -11.71 22.80 11.25
C SER A 6 -10.98 21.85 10.29
N PRO A 7 -9.89 21.21 10.72
CA PRO A 7 -9.25 20.19 9.90
C PRO A 7 -10.32 19.15 9.51
N ALA A 8 -10.33 18.77 8.23
CA ALA A 8 -11.27 17.78 7.71
C ALA A 8 -11.21 16.51 8.56
N ALA A 9 -12.35 15.90 8.89
CA ALA A 9 -12.38 14.65 9.66
C ALA A 9 -11.63 13.53 8.92
N PRO A 10 -11.02 12.57 9.66
CA PRO A 10 -10.44 11.39 9.02
C PRO A 10 -11.52 10.59 8.29
N ALA A 11 -11.16 9.98 7.16
CA ALA A 11 -12.07 9.14 6.40
C ALA A 11 -12.23 7.75 7.01
N VAL A 12 -11.24 7.31 7.78
CA VAL A 12 -11.22 6.04 8.52
C VAL A 12 -10.64 6.30 9.90
N GLY A 13 -11.15 5.61 10.93
CA GLY A 13 -10.63 5.63 12.29
C GLY A 13 -10.94 6.90 13.08
N ASP A 14 -10.28 7.04 14.23
CA ASP A 14 -10.50 8.14 15.19
C ASP A 14 -9.16 8.66 15.74
N ILE A 15 -8.92 9.97 15.57
CA ILE A 15 -7.71 10.64 16.08
C ILE A 15 -7.72 10.90 17.59
N HIS A 16 -8.89 10.79 18.22
CA HIS A 16 -9.09 11.04 19.64
C HIS A 16 -9.08 9.74 20.46
N SER A 17 -9.37 8.58 19.85
CA SER A 17 -9.24 7.28 20.49
C SER A 17 -7.80 6.76 20.51
N SER A 18 -7.46 5.97 21.53
CA SER A 18 -6.25 5.17 21.63
C SER A 18 -6.49 3.67 21.46
N ASP A 19 -7.73 3.27 21.19
CA ASP A 19 -8.13 1.86 21.18
C ASP A 19 -7.59 1.13 19.94
N PRO A 20 -7.33 -0.19 20.01
CA PRO A 20 -6.99 -0.99 18.84
C PRO A 20 -8.06 -0.88 17.73
N GLY A 21 -7.61 -0.84 16.47
CA GLY A 21 -8.45 -0.66 15.29
C GLY A 21 -8.87 0.78 14.98
N THR A 22 -8.52 1.74 15.83
CA THR A 22 -8.93 3.16 15.65
C THR A 22 -7.91 4.01 14.89
N GLY A 23 -6.92 3.39 14.23
CA GLY A 23 -5.93 4.09 13.42
C GLY A 23 -6.59 5.01 12.40
N ALA A 24 -6.36 6.31 12.53
CA ALA A 24 -7.04 7.31 11.72
C ALA A 24 -6.31 7.60 10.40
N ARG A 25 -7.07 7.84 9.32
CA ARG A 25 -6.51 8.17 8.00
C ARG A 25 -7.36 9.14 7.18
N TYR A 26 -6.70 10.13 6.59
CA TYR A 26 -7.32 11.22 5.81
C TYR A 26 -7.27 10.94 4.30
N ASN A 27 -7.99 9.90 3.86
CA ASN A 27 -8.01 9.45 2.46
C ASN A 27 -9.36 9.67 1.76
N GLY A 28 -10.21 10.57 2.28
CA GLY A 28 -11.53 10.84 1.70
C GLY A 28 -11.44 11.20 0.21
N GLY A 29 -12.33 10.62 -0.60
CA GLY A 29 -12.41 10.88 -2.04
C GLY A 29 -11.36 10.18 -2.91
N LYS A 30 -10.43 9.40 -2.33
CA LYS A 30 -9.46 8.61 -3.12
C LYS A 30 -10.12 7.38 -3.75
N VAL A 31 -9.67 7.02 -4.95
CA VAL A 31 -10.13 5.83 -5.67
C VAL A 31 -9.86 4.56 -4.84
N THR A 32 -10.88 3.71 -4.74
CA THR A 32 -10.93 2.48 -3.94
C THR A 32 -10.39 1.27 -4.70
N PHE A 33 -9.10 1.32 -5.05
CA PHE A 33 -8.43 0.21 -5.73
C PHE A 33 -8.40 -1.10 -4.93
N ASP A 34 -8.59 -1.03 -3.62
CA ASP A 34 -8.71 -2.16 -2.69
C ASP A 34 -9.90 -3.08 -2.99
N LEU A 35 -10.93 -2.61 -3.70
CA LEU A 35 -12.07 -3.42 -4.15
C LEU A 35 -11.76 -4.28 -5.40
N LEU A 36 -10.62 -4.07 -6.06
CA LEU A 36 -10.26 -4.79 -7.27
C LEU A 36 -9.51 -6.10 -6.94
N PRO A 37 -9.75 -7.20 -7.70
CA PRO A 37 -8.96 -8.41 -7.60
C PRO A 37 -7.62 -8.21 -8.30
N ILE A 38 -6.58 -7.86 -7.54
CA ILE A 38 -5.34 -7.34 -8.11
C ILE A 38 -4.58 -8.39 -8.93
N LEU A 39 -4.44 -9.62 -8.43
CA LEU A 39 -3.64 -10.65 -9.11
C LEU A 39 -4.16 -10.99 -10.53
N PRO A 40 -5.48 -11.25 -10.75
CA PRO A 40 -6.00 -11.42 -12.11
C PRO A 40 -5.77 -10.21 -13.02
N LEU A 41 -5.89 -8.99 -12.49
CA LEU A 41 -5.71 -7.77 -13.28
C LEU A 41 -4.25 -7.53 -13.65
N VAL A 42 -3.30 -7.81 -12.75
CA VAL A 42 -1.87 -7.76 -13.05
C VAL A 42 -1.53 -8.76 -14.15
N ARG A 43 -2.01 -10.01 -14.06
CA ARG A 43 -1.79 -11.03 -15.11
C ARG A 43 -2.42 -10.65 -16.45
N TRP A 44 -3.64 -10.11 -16.41
CA TRP A 44 -4.28 -9.56 -17.61
C TRP A 44 -3.41 -8.46 -18.24
N GLU A 45 -2.84 -7.57 -17.41
CA GLU A 45 -1.96 -6.51 -17.88
C GLU A 45 -0.61 -7.04 -18.39
N GLU A 46 -0.04 -8.10 -17.81
CA GLU A 46 1.15 -8.77 -18.35
C GLU A 46 0.88 -9.34 -19.75
N LYS A 47 -0.29 -9.94 -19.94
CA LYS A 47 -0.65 -10.63 -21.18
C LYS A 47 -1.13 -9.70 -22.29
N TYR A 48 -1.88 -8.66 -21.94
CA TYR A 48 -2.61 -7.80 -22.88
C TYR A 48 -2.33 -6.31 -22.71
N GLY A 49 -1.65 -5.91 -21.64
CA GLY A 49 -1.35 -4.51 -21.35
C GLY A 49 -0.39 -3.92 -22.38
N ARG A 50 -0.48 -2.60 -22.57
CA ARG A 50 0.31 -1.86 -23.56
C ARG A 50 1.75 -1.56 -23.08
N ALA A 51 2.32 -2.35 -22.17
CA ALA A 51 3.59 -2.02 -21.54
C ALA A 51 4.76 -2.16 -22.53
N GLY A 52 5.24 -1.02 -23.03
CA GLY A 52 6.46 -0.88 -23.82
C GLY A 52 7.71 -1.34 -23.06
N ALA A 53 8.76 -1.64 -23.84
CA ALA A 53 10.04 -2.23 -23.43
C ALA A 53 10.50 -1.79 -22.03
N ARG A 54 10.61 -2.78 -21.12
CA ARG A 54 11.09 -2.61 -19.75
C ARG A 54 12.62 -2.66 -19.76
N ALA A 55 13.28 -1.59 -19.33
CA ALA A 55 14.66 -1.68 -18.91
C ALA A 55 14.68 -2.28 -17.49
N ALA A 56 15.43 -3.36 -17.29
CA ALA A 56 15.55 -4.03 -16.00
C ALA A 56 16.04 -3.05 -14.92
N GLY A 57 15.38 -3.05 -13.76
CA GLY A 57 15.74 -2.24 -12.59
C GLY A 57 15.07 -0.86 -12.50
N ASP A 58 14.21 -0.47 -13.45
CA ASP A 58 13.47 0.80 -13.39
C ASP A 58 12.39 0.80 -12.29
N LEU A 59 12.09 1.98 -11.75
CA LEU A 59 11.10 2.21 -10.70
C LEU A 59 9.71 1.67 -11.11
N ARG A 60 9.37 1.74 -12.40
CA ARG A 60 8.11 1.21 -12.95
C ARG A 60 8.05 -0.30 -12.89
N GLU A 61 9.15 -0.99 -13.14
CA GLU A 61 9.23 -2.45 -13.02
C GLU A 61 9.07 -2.87 -11.56
N ARG A 62 9.74 -2.18 -10.64
CA ARG A 62 9.58 -2.42 -9.19
C ARG A 62 8.14 -2.24 -8.74
N ALA A 63 7.49 -1.14 -9.14
CA ALA A 63 6.07 -0.93 -8.84
C ALA A 63 5.17 -2.01 -9.44
N PHE A 64 5.49 -2.51 -10.64
CA PHE A 64 4.79 -3.64 -11.24
C PHE A 64 4.95 -4.93 -10.43
N ALA A 65 6.18 -5.24 -10.01
CA ALA A 65 6.48 -6.40 -9.18
C ALA A 65 5.76 -6.33 -7.83
N VAL A 66 5.75 -5.15 -7.18
CA VAL A 66 4.97 -4.92 -5.95
C VAL A 66 3.48 -5.20 -6.17
N LEU A 67 2.89 -4.75 -7.29
CA LEU A 67 1.48 -5.02 -7.60
C LEU A 67 1.21 -6.52 -7.76
N GLY A 68 2.12 -7.27 -8.37
CA GLY A 68 2.02 -8.72 -8.47
C GLY A 68 2.05 -9.41 -7.10
N GLU A 69 3.03 -9.07 -6.26
CA GLU A 69 3.16 -9.66 -4.93
C GLU A 69 2.01 -9.26 -3.99
N ILE A 70 1.60 -7.99 -3.98
CA ILE A 70 0.47 -7.57 -3.15
C ILE A 70 -0.85 -8.19 -3.62
N GLY A 71 -0.98 -8.50 -4.91
CA GLY A 71 -2.11 -9.26 -5.43
C GLY A 71 -2.13 -10.72 -4.97
N ARG A 72 -0.96 -11.38 -4.91
CA ARG A 72 -0.85 -12.73 -4.32
C ARG A 72 -1.19 -12.71 -2.83
N TRP A 73 -0.70 -11.71 -2.10
CA TRP A 73 -1.04 -11.51 -0.69
C TRP A 73 -2.54 -11.26 -0.48
N GLN A 74 -3.18 -10.44 -1.31
CA GLN A 74 -4.63 -10.23 -1.28
C GLN A 74 -5.41 -11.55 -1.47
N ALA A 75 -4.86 -12.49 -2.24
CA ALA A 75 -5.43 -13.80 -2.52
C ALA A 75 -5.11 -14.87 -1.45
N GLY A 76 -4.32 -14.55 -0.43
CA GLY A 76 -4.01 -15.45 0.69
C GLY A 76 -2.62 -16.08 0.69
N ASP A 77 -1.70 -15.65 -0.18
CA ASP A 77 -0.28 -16.01 -0.06
C ASP A 77 0.42 -15.07 0.95
N GLU A 78 0.51 -15.51 2.21
CA GLU A 78 1.08 -14.70 3.28
C GLU A 78 2.55 -14.30 3.02
N ALA A 79 3.34 -15.18 2.40
CA ALA A 79 4.74 -14.91 2.11
C ALA A 79 4.92 -13.84 1.02
N ALA A 80 3.88 -13.55 0.24
CA ALA A 80 3.92 -12.52 -0.78
C ALA A 80 4.03 -11.11 -0.19
N LEU A 81 3.64 -10.89 1.08
CA LEU A 81 3.80 -9.59 1.71
C LEU A 81 5.28 -9.23 1.90
N ASP A 82 6.08 -10.18 2.38
CA ASP A 82 7.53 -10.00 2.53
C ASP A 82 8.21 -9.82 1.16
N ARG A 83 7.77 -10.59 0.15
CA ARG A 83 8.25 -10.41 -1.24
C ARG A 83 7.86 -9.06 -1.84
N ALA A 84 6.69 -8.52 -1.49
CA ALA A 84 6.28 -7.19 -1.93
C ALA A 84 7.20 -6.10 -1.37
N LEU A 85 7.64 -6.21 -0.11
CA LEU A 85 8.63 -5.29 0.44
C LEU A 85 9.97 -5.41 -0.28
N ALA A 86 10.46 -6.64 -0.50
CA ALA A 86 11.69 -6.88 -1.25
C ALA A 86 11.62 -6.31 -2.68
N ALA A 87 10.46 -6.43 -3.35
CA ALA A 87 10.24 -5.90 -4.69
C ALA A 87 10.37 -4.37 -4.79
N THR A 88 10.20 -3.63 -3.67
CA THR A 88 10.47 -2.19 -3.62
C THR A 88 11.94 -1.85 -3.85
N GLY A 89 12.85 -2.81 -3.61
CA GLY A 89 14.29 -2.61 -3.60
C GLY A 89 14.92 -2.43 -2.22
N ALA A 90 14.13 -2.46 -1.16
CA ALA A 90 14.66 -2.48 0.21
C ALA A 90 15.34 -3.82 0.51
N ALA A 91 16.62 -3.77 0.87
CA ALA A 91 17.40 -4.94 1.28
C ALA A 91 17.96 -4.79 2.71
N THR A 92 18.05 -3.56 3.20
CA THR A 92 18.56 -3.20 4.53
C THR A 92 17.63 -2.19 5.21
N LEU A 93 17.83 -1.96 6.50
CA LEU A 93 17.09 -0.92 7.22
C LEU A 93 17.39 0.49 6.70
N GLU A 94 18.60 0.74 6.20
CA GLU A 94 18.99 2.03 5.62
C GLU A 94 18.18 2.34 4.36
N ASP A 95 17.85 1.32 3.55
CA ASP A 95 17.01 1.49 2.35
C ASP A 95 15.58 1.96 2.68
N LEU A 96 15.18 1.92 3.95
CA LEU A 96 13.90 2.40 4.46
C LEU A 96 13.99 3.80 5.09
N ALA A 97 15.11 4.51 4.98
CA ALA A 97 15.26 5.86 5.53
C ALA A 97 14.18 6.84 5.02
N ASP A 98 13.86 6.80 3.73
CA ASP A 98 12.77 7.63 3.18
C ASP A 98 11.38 7.17 3.63
N CYS A 99 11.19 5.86 3.85
CA CYS A 99 9.97 5.33 4.47
C CYS A 99 9.80 5.88 5.90
N ALA A 100 10.87 5.96 6.69
CA ALA A 100 10.84 6.58 8.01
C ALA A 100 10.49 8.08 7.93
N ARG A 101 10.98 8.81 6.92
CA ARG A 101 10.58 10.21 6.67
C ARG A 101 9.09 10.35 6.34
N VAL A 102 8.49 9.37 5.65
CA VAL A 102 7.03 9.35 5.40
C VAL A 102 6.25 9.19 6.71
N PHE A 103 6.69 8.30 7.61
CA PHE A 103 6.08 8.17 8.94
C PHE A 103 6.23 9.45 9.76
N ASP A 104 7.41 10.08 9.72
CA ASP A 104 7.66 11.34 10.43
C ASP A 104 6.77 12.47 9.91
N TRP A 105 6.65 12.60 8.59
CA TRP A 105 5.74 13.58 7.98
C TRP A 105 4.29 13.33 8.42
N GLY A 106 3.83 12.08 8.42
CA GLY A 106 2.50 11.73 8.90
C GLY A 106 2.28 12.08 10.37
N ARG A 107 3.28 11.82 11.22
CA ARG A 107 3.29 12.16 12.65
C ARG A 107 3.23 13.67 12.91
N VAL A 108 3.88 14.47 12.06
CA VAL A 108 3.93 15.93 12.23
C VAL A 108 2.69 16.60 11.64
N VAL A 109 2.21 16.12 10.49
CA VAL A 109 1.22 16.84 9.68
C VAL A 109 -0.19 16.27 9.81
N LYS A 110 -0.34 14.95 9.94
CA LYS A 110 -1.65 14.28 9.81
C LYS A 110 -2.19 13.72 11.10
N TYR A 111 -1.37 13.05 11.90
CA TYR A 111 -1.83 12.24 13.02
C TYR A 111 -0.84 12.28 14.18
N LYS A 112 -1.28 11.92 15.39
CA LYS A 112 -0.39 11.76 16.55
C LYS A 112 0.60 10.62 16.36
N GLU A 113 1.73 10.68 17.05
CA GLU A 113 2.72 9.61 17.08
C GLU A 113 2.08 8.24 17.32
N TRP A 114 2.57 7.22 16.61
CA TRP A 114 2.06 5.83 16.66
C TRP A 114 0.57 5.64 16.32
N ASN A 115 -0.15 6.65 15.79
CA ASN A 115 -1.56 6.48 15.40
C ASN A 115 -1.79 5.32 14.42
N TRP A 116 -0.86 5.10 13.49
CA TRP A 116 -0.95 3.99 12.53
C TRP A 116 -0.82 2.61 13.21
N ALA A 117 -0.10 2.50 14.32
CA ALA A 117 0.14 1.23 14.99
C ALA A 117 -1.10 0.70 15.71
N LYS A 118 -2.11 1.55 15.94
CA LYS A 118 -3.43 1.12 16.43
C LYS A 118 -4.10 0.13 15.47
N GLY A 119 -3.71 0.10 14.20
CA GLY A 119 -4.36 -0.73 13.18
C GLY A 119 -5.62 -0.08 12.63
N MET A 120 -5.99 -0.51 11.43
CA MET A 120 -7.21 -0.16 10.69
C MET A 120 -7.49 -1.31 9.70
N PRO A 121 -8.61 -1.32 8.97
CA PRO A 121 -8.84 -2.33 7.94
C PRO A 121 -7.68 -2.39 6.94
N TRP A 122 -7.15 -3.59 6.67
CA TRP A 122 -5.94 -3.79 5.87
C TRP A 122 -6.10 -3.29 4.42
N SER A 123 -7.32 -3.37 3.88
CA SER A 123 -7.74 -2.78 2.60
C SER A 123 -7.34 -1.30 2.47
N VAL A 124 -7.32 -0.54 3.56
CA VAL A 124 -6.96 0.89 3.53
C VAL A 124 -5.50 1.08 3.15
N ALA A 125 -4.60 0.23 3.66
CA ALA A 125 -3.18 0.24 3.28
C ALA A 125 -2.99 -0.33 1.87
N LEU A 126 -3.69 -1.42 1.53
CA LEU A 126 -3.69 -2.01 0.18
C LEU A 126 -4.06 -0.97 -0.90
N GLY A 127 -5.18 -0.27 -0.73
CA GLY A 127 -5.63 0.75 -1.67
C GLY A 127 -4.61 1.88 -1.83
N CYS A 128 -3.86 2.20 -0.76
CA CYS A 128 -2.79 3.21 -0.84
C CYS A 128 -1.56 2.71 -1.59
N ILE A 129 -1.13 1.46 -1.35
CA ILE A 129 -0.03 0.82 -2.08
C ILE A 129 -0.30 0.87 -3.58
N ILE A 130 -1.51 0.47 -4.00
CA ILE A 130 -1.89 0.43 -5.42
C ILE A 130 -1.88 1.82 -6.04
N ARG A 131 -2.39 2.85 -5.36
CA ARG A 131 -2.37 4.24 -5.86
C ARG A 131 -0.95 4.75 -6.08
N HIS A 132 -0.03 4.51 -5.14
CA HIS A 132 1.36 4.95 -5.28
C HIS A 132 2.13 4.14 -6.34
N CYS A 133 1.88 2.83 -6.46
CA CYS A 133 2.42 2.03 -7.56
C CYS A 133 1.92 2.56 -8.92
N ASN A 134 0.63 2.89 -9.04
CA ASN A 134 0.08 3.49 -10.25
C ASN A 134 0.66 4.88 -10.55
N ALA A 135 0.94 5.70 -9.53
CA ALA A 135 1.64 6.98 -9.70
C ALA A 135 3.05 6.81 -10.26
N ILE A 136 3.83 5.89 -9.68
CA ILE A 136 5.16 5.51 -10.20
C ILE A 136 5.06 5.07 -11.66
N ARG A 137 4.07 4.23 -11.97
CA ARG A 137 3.82 3.73 -13.33
C ARG A 137 3.33 4.79 -14.31
N ARG A 138 2.91 5.96 -13.84
CA ARG A 138 2.68 7.16 -14.67
C ARG A 138 3.95 8.02 -14.82
N GLY A 139 4.98 7.76 -14.03
CA GLY A 139 6.25 8.50 -14.04
C GLY A 139 6.45 9.44 -12.87
N GLU A 140 5.57 9.41 -11.87
CA GLU A 140 5.65 10.24 -10.68
C GLU A 140 6.70 9.66 -9.71
N ARG A 141 7.90 10.25 -9.70
CA ARG A 141 9.00 9.82 -8.81
C ARG A 141 8.78 10.20 -7.35
N ASN A 142 8.19 11.37 -7.12
CA ASN A 142 7.90 11.90 -5.78
C ASN A 142 6.40 12.12 -5.62
N ASP A 143 5.91 11.92 -4.41
CA ASP A 143 4.53 12.16 -4.02
C ASP A 143 4.24 13.67 -3.97
N HIS A 144 3.11 14.09 -4.54
CA HIS A 144 2.76 15.50 -4.71
C HIS A 144 2.42 16.22 -3.40
N GLU A 145 1.98 15.48 -2.38
CA GLU A 145 1.58 16.04 -1.09
C GLU A 145 2.81 16.27 -0.19
N THR A 146 3.77 15.35 -0.25
CA THR A 146 4.91 15.32 0.68
C THR A 146 6.24 15.73 0.06
N GLY A 147 6.39 15.63 -1.27
CA GLY A 147 7.66 15.78 -1.97
C GLY A 147 8.64 14.61 -1.78
N LEU A 148 8.30 13.61 -0.96
CA LEU A 148 9.11 12.42 -0.71
C LEU A 148 8.97 11.38 -1.83
N PRO A 149 9.91 10.44 -1.99
CA PRO A 149 9.82 9.41 -3.03
C PRO A 149 8.51 8.62 -2.96
N THR A 150 7.83 8.45 -4.10
CA THR A 150 6.55 7.74 -4.16
C THR A 150 6.69 6.27 -3.71
N MET A 151 7.85 5.65 -3.95
CA MET A 151 8.14 4.29 -3.48
C MET A 151 8.26 4.21 -1.95
N ALA A 152 8.70 5.29 -1.28
CA ALA A 152 8.75 5.34 0.18
C ALA A 152 7.35 5.28 0.80
N HIS A 153 6.33 5.85 0.11
CA HIS A 153 4.93 5.70 0.53
C HIS A 153 4.42 4.27 0.33
N VAL A 154 4.85 3.58 -0.73
CA VAL A 154 4.58 2.14 -0.91
C VAL A 154 5.16 1.34 0.25
N GLN A 155 6.45 1.54 0.55
CA GLN A 155 7.14 0.90 1.67
C GLN A 155 6.45 1.19 3.02
N CYS A 156 6.07 2.44 3.28
CA CYS A 156 5.39 2.84 4.52
C CYS A 156 4.11 2.02 4.76
N ASN A 157 3.29 1.82 3.73
CA ASN A 157 2.08 1.01 3.85
C ASN A 157 2.37 -0.50 3.96
N LEU A 158 3.41 -1.00 3.30
CA LEU A 158 3.85 -2.39 3.45
C LEU A 158 4.37 -2.67 4.87
N VAL A 159 5.13 -1.75 5.46
CA VAL A 159 5.60 -1.82 6.85
C VAL A 159 4.43 -1.82 7.83
N MET A 160 3.40 -1.01 7.59
CA MET A 160 2.16 -1.06 8.38
C MET A 160 1.51 -2.45 8.32
N LEU A 161 1.31 -3.00 7.12
CA LEU A 161 0.71 -4.33 6.94
C LEU A 161 1.55 -5.44 7.59
N LEU A 162 2.87 -5.42 7.42
CA LEU A 162 3.80 -6.36 8.05
C LEU A 162 3.69 -6.30 9.57
N THR A 163 3.52 -5.11 10.14
CA THR A 163 3.33 -4.94 11.59
C THR A 163 1.96 -5.46 12.04
N TRP A 164 0.90 -5.10 11.33
CA TRP A 164 -0.47 -5.48 11.67
C TRP A 164 -0.75 -6.98 11.52
N ARG A 165 0.02 -7.67 10.67
CA ARG A 165 0.03 -9.14 10.60
C ARG A 165 0.24 -9.78 11.97
N ASP A 166 1.00 -9.14 12.86
CA ASP A 166 1.32 -9.68 14.19
C ASP A 166 0.55 -8.97 15.31
N THR A 167 0.15 -7.70 15.11
CA THR A 167 -0.43 -6.86 16.16
C THR A 167 -1.92 -6.55 15.98
N HIS A 168 -2.49 -6.79 14.80
CA HIS A 168 -3.87 -6.41 14.46
C HIS A 168 -4.52 -7.32 13.41
N LEU A 169 -4.56 -8.64 13.67
CA LEU A 169 -5.23 -9.61 12.80
C LEU A 169 -6.72 -9.31 12.58
N SER A 170 -7.40 -8.71 13.57
CA SER A 170 -8.81 -8.35 13.47
C SER A 170 -9.09 -7.31 12.37
N GLY A 171 -8.06 -6.64 11.87
CA GLY A 171 -8.15 -5.70 10.74
C GLY A 171 -8.03 -6.37 9.37
N ASP A 172 -7.75 -7.67 9.29
CA ASP A 172 -7.67 -8.39 8.02
C ASP A 172 -9.06 -8.53 7.39
N ASP A 173 -9.30 -7.71 6.38
CA ASP A 173 -10.52 -7.66 5.58
C ASP A 173 -10.30 -8.13 4.14
N ARG A 174 -9.20 -8.86 3.87
CA ARG A 174 -8.90 -9.37 2.54
C ARG A 174 -10.00 -10.34 2.06
N PRO A 175 -10.40 -10.27 0.78
CA PRO A 175 -11.42 -11.15 0.21
C PRO A 175 -10.87 -12.54 -0.17
N VAL A 176 -10.01 -13.16 0.65
CA VAL A 176 -9.31 -14.42 0.37
C VAL A 176 -10.25 -15.52 -0.10
N LYS A 177 -11.42 -15.65 0.53
CA LYS A 177 -12.44 -16.65 0.16
C LYS A 177 -12.90 -16.59 -1.29
N PHE A 178 -12.83 -15.41 -1.91
CA PHE A 178 -13.20 -15.20 -3.31
C PHE A 178 -12.00 -15.28 -4.26
N LEU A 179 -10.79 -15.00 -3.76
CA LEU A 179 -9.58 -14.84 -4.59
C LEU A 179 -8.61 -16.02 -4.53
N ALA A 180 -8.73 -16.93 -3.57
CA ALA A 180 -7.78 -18.03 -3.38
C ALA A 180 -7.60 -18.90 -4.64
N GLY A 181 -8.65 -19.09 -5.45
CA GLY A 181 -8.57 -19.81 -6.73
C GLY A 181 -7.60 -19.18 -7.73
N THR A 182 -7.45 -17.85 -7.69
CA THR A 182 -6.59 -17.11 -8.62
C THR A 182 -5.10 -17.41 -8.43
N LEU A 183 -4.69 -17.96 -7.28
CA LEU A 183 -3.30 -18.39 -7.07
C LEU A 183 -2.94 -19.56 -7.99
N LYS A 184 -3.88 -20.51 -8.20
CA LYS A 184 -3.67 -21.76 -8.95
C LYS A 184 -3.53 -21.56 -10.46
N ASP A 185 -4.18 -20.53 -11.00
CA ASP A 185 -4.14 -20.23 -12.43
C ASP A 185 -2.73 -19.81 -12.95
N ALA A 186 -1.73 -19.72 -12.06
CA ALA A 186 -0.32 -19.49 -12.45
C ALA A 186 0.31 -20.70 -13.15
N ASP A 187 -0.13 -21.93 -12.85
CA ASP A 187 0.58 -23.16 -13.23
C ASP A 187 0.02 -23.80 -14.53
N HIS A 188 -0.93 -23.16 -15.20
CA HIS A 188 -1.61 -23.72 -16.40
C HIS A 188 -1.41 -22.88 -17.67
N ALA A 189 -0.51 -21.90 -17.65
CA ALA A 189 -0.07 -21.22 -18.85
C ALA A 189 1.15 -21.96 -19.45
N HIS A 190 0.87 -23.06 -20.16
CA HIS A 190 1.80 -23.71 -21.09
C HIS A 190 1.41 -23.41 -22.53
#